data_AF-A0A6N4XB37-F1
#
_entry.id   AF-A0A6N4XB37-F1
#
_cell.length_a   1.000
_cell.length_b   1.000
_cell.length_c   1.000
_cell.angle_alpha   90.00
_cell.angle_beta   90.00
_cell.angle_gamma   90.00
#
_symmetry.space_group_name_H-M   'P 1'
#
loop_
_entity.id
_entity.type
_entity.pdbx_description
1 polymer ?
#
loop_
_entity_poly.entity_id
_entity_poly.type
_entity_poly.pdbx_seq_one_letter_code
_entity_poly.pdbx_strand_id
1 'polypeptide(L)'
;MDKHSKQSTQQNQTAQSKVKIFINIIVSTLVLISAILPFLNNIIGYFTDVNIQLDNNAGERRLDLDSSIYFLSIGLGYVLLSIAGILECAHKKTYYVVLISSYFHLITYVKFIFFNKNEISAIADIAIIIILIVIIFLIYWLNNYYNSIKKIDEFNNTTLNRFSILLNKHNKIKEDE
;
A
#
# COMPACT_ATOMS: atom_id res chain seq x y z
N MET A 1 27.70 -10.02 31.63
CA MET A 1 26.84 -9.42 30.58
C MET A 1 27.03 -10.27 29.33
N ASP A 2 26.14 -11.23 29.14
CA ASP A 2 26.42 -12.44 28.35
C ASP A 2 26.42 -12.21 26.84
N LYS A 3 27.39 -12.84 26.15
CA LYS A 3 27.52 -12.86 24.69
C LYS A 3 26.21 -13.20 23.96
N HIS A 4 25.37 -14.04 24.56
CA HIS A 4 24.06 -14.42 24.03
C HIS A 4 23.08 -13.25 23.92
N SER A 5 23.08 -12.33 24.90
CA SER A 5 22.19 -11.15 24.88
C SER A 5 22.61 -10.15 23.80
N LYS A 6 23.92 -9.99 23.54
CA LYS A 6 24.41 -9.11 22.46
C LYS A 6 24.08 -9.67 21.07
N GLN A 7 24.20 -10.98 20.87
CA GLN A 7 23.87 -11.63 19.60
C GLN A 7 22.37 -11.56 19.28
N SER A 8 21.49 -11.79 20.26
CA SER A 8 20.04 -11.70 20.04
C SER A 8 19.60 -10.28 19.70
N THR A 9 20.19 -9.26 20.33
CA THR A 9 19.87 -7.85 20.07
C THR A 9 20.34 -7.42 18.67
N GLN A 10 21.55 -7.83 18.24
CA GLN A 10 22.05 -7.54 16.89
C GLN A 10 21.26 -8.28 15.80
N GLN A 11 20.86 -9.54 16.03
CA GLN A 11 20.01 -10.29 15.10
C GLN A 11 18.62 -9.64 14.94
N ASN A 12 18.04 -9.11 16.01
CA ASN A 12 16.74 -8.45 15.94
C ASN A 12 16.81 -7.14 15.15
N GLN A 13 17.87 -6.35 15.34
CA GLN A 13 18.11 -5.10 14.58
C GLN A 13 18.37 -5.36 13.08
N THR A 14 19.10 -6.42 12.73
CA THR A 14 19.33 -6.80 11.31
C THR A 14 18.09 -7.42 10.65
N ALA A 15 17.26 -8.15 11.39
CA ALA A 15 15.98 -8.63 10.89
C ALA A 15 15.02 -7.46 10.59
N GLN A 16 14.96 -6.46 11.49
CA GLN A 16 14.13 -5.27 11.30
C GLN A 16 14.61 -4.40 10.13
N SER A 17 15.92 -4.21 9.95
CA SER A 17 16.42 -3.42 8.82
C SER A 17 16.09 -4.08 7.48
N LYS A 18 16.21 -5.41 7.38
CA LYS A 18 15.83 -6.17 6.18
C LYS A 18 14.35 -6.03 5.84
N VAL A 19 13.47 -6.10 6.83
CA VAL A 19 12.02 -5.98 6.55
C VAL A 19 11.62 -4.55 6.25
N LYS A 20 12.25 -3.54 6.87
CA LYS A 20 12.04 -2.14 6.49
C LYS A 20 12.44 -1.89 5.03
N ILE A 21 13.56 -2.46 4.60
CA ILE A 21 13.98 -2.43 3.18
C ILE A 21 12.95 -3.11 2.29
N PHE A 22 12.45 -4.28 2.68
CA PHE A 22 11.43 -5.00 1.93
C PHE A 22 10.12 -4.20 1.77
N ILE A 23 9.66 -3.54 2.84
CA ILE A 23 8.49 -2.66 2.79
C ILE A 23 8.75 -1.47 1.87
N ASN A 24 9.91 -0.82 1.97
CA ASN A 24 10.24 0.29 1.10
C ASN A 24 10.28 -0.12 -0.38
N ILE A 25 10.75 -1.34 -0.68
CA ILE A 25 10.71 -1.91 -2.04
C ILE A 25 9.25 -2.09 -2.49
N ILE A 26 8.40 -2.68 -1.65
CA ILE A 26 6.97 -2.84 -1.98
C ILE A 26 6.30 -1.49 -2.23
N VAL A 27 6.49 -0.53 -1.33
CA VAL A 27 5.90 0.82 -1.45
C VAL A 27 6.37 1.49 -2.73
N SER A 28 7.68 1.48 -2.98
CA SER A 28 8.25 2.07 -4.20
C SER A 28 7.69 1.42 -5.46
N THR A 29 7.53 0.09 -5.44
CA THR A 29 6.94 -0.67 -6.55
C THR A 29 5.48 -0.30 -6.76
N LEU A 30 4.68 -0.20 -5.69
CA LEU A 30 3.28 0.21 -5.76
C LEU A 30 3.12 1.63 -6.33
N VAL A 31 3.97 2.56 -5.89
CA VAL A 31 3.98 3.94 -6.41
C VAL A 31 4.36 3.96 -7.89
N LEU A 32 5.38 3.20 -8.29
CA LEU A 32 5.83 3.14 -9.67
C LEU A 32 4.77 2.53 -10.58
N ILE A 33 4.13 1.43 -10.18
CA ILE A 33 3.02 0.82 -10.93
C ILE A 33 1.84 1.79 -11.01
N SER A 34 1.50 2.47 -9.91
CA SER A 34 0.46 3.49 -9.85
C SER A 34 0.71 4.63 -10.85
N ALA A 35 1.95 5.10 -10.98
CA ALA A 35 2.32 6.15 -11.91
C ALA A 35 2.22 5.73 -13.39
N ILE A 36 2.46 4.45 -13.69
CA ILE A 36 2.42 3.90 -15.04
C ILE A 36 0.99 3.58 -15.49
N LEU A 37 0.12 3.15 -14.56
CA LEU A 37 -1.24 2.70 -14.83
C LEU A 37 -2.06 3.65 -15.73
N PRO A 38 -2.10 4.98 -15.51
CA PRO A 38 -2.84 5.89 -16.38
C PRO A 38 -2.44 5.86 -17.86
N PHE A 39 -1.24 5.36 -18.18
CA PHE A 39 -0.73 5.21 -19.54
C PHE A 39 -0.89 3.80 -20.10
N LEU A 40 -1.52 2.88 -19.34
CA LEU A 40 -1.64 1.48 -19.72
C LEU A 40 -2.42 1.31 -21.03
N ASN A 41 -3.40 2.17 -21.29
CA ASN A 41 -4.16 2.18 -22.54
C ASN A 41 -3.25 2.44 -23.75
N ASN A 42 -2.33 3.41 -23.65
CA ASN A 42 -1.35 3.71 -24.70
C ASN A 42 -0.35 2.57 -24.89
N ILE A 43 0.09 1.94 -23.79
CA ILE A 43 1.03 0.81 -23.84
C ILE A 43 0.37 -0.38 -24.53
N ILE A 44 -0.85 -0.75 -24.14
CA ILE A 44 -1.59 -1.86 -24.73
C ILE A 44 -1.94 -1.56 -26.18
N GLY A 45 -2.31 -0.33 -26.50
CA GLY A 45 -2.59 0.13 -27.87
C GLY A 45 -1.42 0.01 -28.84
N TYR A 46 -0.19 -0.11 -28.34
CA TYR A 46 0.98 -0.41 -29.17
C TYR A 46 1.04 -1.87 -29.63
N PHE A 47 0.47 -2.79 -28.84
CA PHE A 47 0.54 -4.24 -29.10
C PHE A 47 -0.75 -4.81 -29.69
N THR A 48 -1.89 -4.20 -29.42
CA THR A 48 -3.21 -4.70 -29.80
C THR A 48 -4.11 -3.53 -30.22
N ASP A 49 -5.01 -3.76 -31.17
CA ASP A 49 -6.04 -2.77 -31.49
C ASP A 49 -6.99 -2.57 -30.30
N VAL A 50 -6.95 -1.37 -29.73
CA VAL A 50 -7.77 -0.95 -28.58
C VAL A 50 -9.00 -0.15 -28.99
N ASN A 51 -9.21 0.09 -30.29
CA ASN A 51 -10.40 0.76 -30.82
C ASN A 51 -11.58 -0.21 -31.01
N ILE A 52 -11.58 -1.30 -30.23
CA ILE A 52 -12.67 -2.27 -30.22
C ILE A 52 -13.81 -1.69 -29.39
N GLN A 53 -14.97 -1.50 -30.02
CA GLN A 53 -16.18 -1.06 -29.32
C GLN A 53 -16.68 -2.19 -28.41
N LEU A 54 -16.90 -1.86 -27.14
CA LEU A 54 -17.57 -2.79 -26.23
C LEU A 54 -19.08 -2.74 -26.47
N ASP A 55 -19.65 -3.91 -26.79
CA ASP A 55 -21.10 -4.10 -26.88
C ASP A 55 -21.74 -4.09 -25.49
N ASN A 56 -21.68 -2.98 -24.73
CA ASN A 56 -22.22 -3.02 -23.37
C ASN A 56 -22.52 -1.72 -22.59
N ASN A 57 -22.96 -0.65 -23.25
CA ASN A 57 -23.09 0.64 -22.55
C ASN A 57 -24.50 1.00 -22.13
N ALA A 58 -24.61 1.59 -20.94
CA ALA A 58 -25.76 2.38 -20.53
C ALA A 58 -25.67 3.79 -21.16
N GLY A 59 -26.26 3.95 -22.35
CA GLY A 59 -26.36 5.25 -23.04
C GLY A 59 -26.00 5.19 -24.53
N GLU A 60 -26.29 6.28 -25.25
CA GLU A 60 -26.10 6.43 -26.71
C GLU A 60 -24.61 6.51 -27.12
N ARG A 61 -23.70 6.70 -26.16
CA ARG A 61 -22.24 6.71 -26.38
C ARG A 61 -21.67 5.31 -26.14
N ARG A 62 -21.09 4.73 -27.20
CA ARG A 62 -20.28 3.51 -27.15
C ARG A 62 -18.92 3.81 -26.52
N LEU A 63 -18.39 2.87 -25.75
CA LEU A 63 -17.15 3.01 -24.98
C LEU A 63 -16.19 2.04 -25.62
N ASP A 64 -15.07 2.57 -26.07
CA ASP A 64 -14.03 1.75 -26.67
C ASP A 64 -13.22 1.07 -25.56
N LEU A 65 -12.57 -0.04 -25.93
CA LEU A 65 -11.68 -0.76 -25.05
C LEU A 65 -10.57 0.16 -24.51
N ASP A 66 -10.07 1.09 -25.33
CA ASP A 66 -9.11 2.13 -24.94
C ASP A 66 -9.60 2.97 -23.73
N SER A 67 -10.80 3.55 -23.84
CA SER A 67 -11.39 4.35 -22.76
C SER A 67 -11.67 3.52 -21.51
N SER A 68 -12.08 2.27 -21.69
CA SER A 68 -12.34 1.33 -20.59
C SER A 68 -11.07 1.02 -19.79
N ILE A 69 -9.97 0.75 -20.49
CA ILE A 69 -8.65 0.52 -19.88
C ILE A 69 -8.22 1.78 -19.14
N TYR A 70 -8.37 2.96 -19.73
CA TYR A 70 -7.99 4.22 -19.10
C TYR A 70 -8.74 4.46 -17.78
N PHE A 71 -10.08 4.35 -17.77
CA PHE A 71 -10.88 4.59 -16.56
C PHE A 71 -10.57 3.59 -15.44
N LEU A 72 -10.44 2.29 -15.76
CA LEU A 72 -10.06 1.27 -14.79
C LEU A 72 -8.66 1.52 -14.23
N SER A 73 -7.73 1.94 -15.09
CA SER A 73 -6.35 2.17 -14.70
C SER A 73 -6.19 3.36 -13.75
N ILE A 74 -6.97 4.42 -13.94
CA ILE A 74 -7.00 5.55 -12.99
C ILE A 74 -7.50 5.09 -11.62
N GLY A 75 -8.63 4.38 -11.58
CA GLY A 75 -9.21 3.88 -10.33
C GLY A 75 -8.22 2.99 -9.57
N LEU A 76 -7.61 2.03 -10.27
CA LEU A 76 -6.60 1.14 -9.70
C LEU A 76 -5.33 1.90 -9.28
N GLY A 77 -4.89 2.88 -10.08
CA GLY A 77 -3.72 3.71 -9.78
C GLY A 77 -3.85 4.41 -8.43
N TYR A 78 -4.99 5.04 -8.18
CA TYR A 78 -5.23 5.71 -6.89
C TYR A 78 -5.39 4.74 -5.72
N VAL A 79 -5.94 3.54 -5.94
CA VAL A 79 -5.98 2.49 -4.91
C VAL A 79 -4.56 2.09 -4.50
N LEU A 80 -3.68 1.78 -5.47
CA LEU A 80 -2.29 1.41 -5.20
C LEU A 80 -1.53 2.53 -4.51
N LEU A 81 -1.71 3.78 -4.97
CA LEU A 81 -1.09 4.95 -4.35
C LEU A 81 -1.55 5.14 -2.90
N SER A 82 -2.84 4.90 -2.63
CA SER A 82 -3.39 5.03 -1.28
C SER A 82 -2.85 3.95 -0.35
N ILE A 83 -2.71 2.71 -0.82
CA ILE A 83 -2.09 1.62 -0.07
C ILE A 83 -0.63 1.95 0.25
N ALA A 84 0.12 2.44 -0.74
CA ALA A 84 1.50 2.91 -0.57
C ALA A 84 1.59 4.07 0.45
N GLY A 85 0.66 5.02 0.40
CA GLY A 85 0.57 6.11 1.37
C GLY A 85 0.27 5.64 2.79
N ILE A 86 -0.62 4.66 2.98
CA ILE A 86 -0.91 4.06 4.29
C ILE A 86 0.32 3.34 4.86
N LEU A 87 1.15 2.75 3.99
CA LEU A 87 2.34 2.00 4.35
C LEU A 87 3.46 2.87 4.95
N GLU A 88 3.73 4.04 4.36
CA GLU A 88 4.93 4.83 4.70
C GLU A 88 4.61 6.18 5.35
N CYS A 89 3.43 6.77 5.15
CA CYS A 89 3.14 8.12 5.65
C CYS A 89 2.71 8.17 7.12
N ALA A 90 3.13 9.24 7.80
CA ALA A 90 2.68 9.56 9.16
C ALA A 90 1.18 9.88 9.24
N HIS A 91 0.58 10.43 8.18
CA HIS A 91 -0.83 10.83 8.12
C HIS A 91 -1.72 9.75 7.46
N LYS A 92 -1.71 8.53 8.02
CA LYS A 92 -2.44 7.37 7.46
C LYS A 92 -3.94 7.63 7.23
N LYS A 93 -4.57 8.45 8.08
CA LYS A 93 -5.99 8.84 7.98
C LYS A 93 -6.35 9.50 6.64
N THR A 94 -5.47 10.35 6.11
CA THR A 94 -5.69 11.01 4.83
C THR A 94 -5.78 9.98 3.70
N TYR A 95 -4.87 9.01 3.69
CA TYR A 95 -4.85 7.97 2.66
C TYR A 95 -5.97 6.94 2.80
N TYR A 96 -6.53 6.71 4.00
CA TYR A 96 -7.76 5.92 4.14
C TYR A 96 -8.95 6.57 3.44
N VAL A 97 -9.08 7.90 3.53
CA VAL A 97 -10.15 8.63 2.83
C VAL A 97 -9.98 8.53 1.32
N VAL A 98 -8.76 8.72 0.82
CA VAL A 98 -8.45 8.56 -0.60
C VAL A 98 -8.77 7.13 -1.05
N LEU A 99 -8.34 6.11 -0.30
CA LEU A 99 -8.61 4.70 -0.61
C LEU A 99 -10.11 4.40 -0.75
N ILE A 100 -10.93 4.88 0.20
CA ILE A 100 -12.39 4.71 0.15
C ILE A 100 -12.95 5.39 -1.09
N SER A 101 -12.54 6.64 -1.36
CA SER A 101 -12.98 7.39 -2.54
C SER A 101 -12.60 6.70 -3.86
N SER A 102 -11.36 6.21 -3.97
CA SER A 102 -10.87 5.49 -5.15
C SER A 102 -11.61 4.16 -5.36
N TYR A 103 -11.94 3.46 -4.28
CA TYR A 103 -12.73 2.24 -4.34
C TYR A 103 -14.15 2.50 -4.88
N PHE A 104 -14.80 3.57 -4.44
CA PHE A 104 -16.10 3.98 -5.00
C PHE A 104 -15.99 4.32 -6.50
N HIS A 105 -14.96 5.06 -6.91
CA HIS A 105 -14.73 5.36 -8.33
C HIS A 105 -14.54 4.07 -9.15
N LEU A 106 -13.78 3.11 -8.63
CA LEU A 106 -13.56 1.83 -9.28
C LEU A 106 -14.87 1.04 -9.44
N ILE A 107 -15.72 0.99 -8.42
CA ILE A 107 -17.06 0.40 -8.52
C ILE A 107 -17.88 1.08 -9.62
N THR A 108 -17.92 2.42 -9.61
CA THR A 108 -18.71 3.18 -10.59
C THR A 108 -18.21 2.93 -12.02
N TYR A 109 -16.89 2.90 -12.25
CA TYR A 109 -16.32 2.61 -13.57
C TYR A 109 -16.65 1.19 -14.03
N VAL A 110 -16.48 0.20 -13.16
CA VAL A 110 -16.82 -1.20 -13.47
C VAL A 110 -18.32 -1.33 -13.80
N LYS A 111 -19.19 -0.74 -12.98
CA LYS A 111 -20.64 -0.74 -13.24
C LYS A 111 -21.00 -0.01 -14.53
N PHE A 112 -20.32 1.06 -14.87
CA PHE A 112 -20.52 1.80 -16.12
C PHE A 112 -20.08 0.98 -17.34
N ILE A 113 -18.94 0.29 -17.27
CA ILE A 113 -18.38 -0.52 -18.37
C ILE A 113 -19.19 -1.81 -18.62
N PHE A 114 -19.70 -2.45 -17.57
CA PHE A 114 -20.32 -3.79 -17.67
C PHE A 114 -21.84 -3.82 -17.47
N PHE A 115 -22.50 -2.66 -17.46
CA PHE A 115 -23.91 -2.52 -17.03
C PHE A 115 -24.89 -3.48 -17.72
N ASN A 116 -24.75 -3.71 -19.03
CA ASN A 116 -25.82 -4.32 -19.85
C ASN A 116 -25.71 -5.86 -20.05
N LYS A 117 -24.58 -6.49 -19.70
CA LYS A 117 -24.38 -7.95 -19.84
C LYS A 117 -24.40 -8.59 -18.47
N ASN A 118 -25.56 -9.15 -18.10
CA ASN A 118 -25.80 -9.72 -16.77
C ASN A 118 -24.73 -10.71 -16.30
N GLU A 119 -24.24 -11.59 -17.19
CA GLU A 119 -23.20 -12.57 -16.86
C GLU A 119 -21.84 -11.90 -16.57
N ILE A 120 -21.44 -10.94 -17.40
CA ILE A 120 -20.15 -10.23 -17.24
C ILE A 120 -20.22 -9.27 -16.04
N SER A 121 -21.37 -8.64 -15.81
CA SER A 121 -21.64 -7.78 -14.66
C SER A 121 -21.50 -8.55 -13.34
N ALA A 122 -22.03 -9.77 -13.25
CA ALA A 122 -21.88 -10.62 -12.07
C ALA A 122 -20.41 -10.99 -11.79
N ILE A 123 -19.65 -11.33 -12.84
CA ILE A 123 -18.21 -11.62 -12.71
C ILE A 123 -17.45 -10.37 -12.24
N ALA A 124 -17.79 -9.20 -12.78
CA ALA A 124 -17.16 -7.95 -12.42
C ALA A 124 -17.46 -7.55 -10.96
N ASP A 125 -18.67 -7.81 -10.47
CA ASP A 125 -19.03 -7.61 -9.06
C ASP A 125 -18.26 -8.54 -8.12
N ILE A 126 -18.08 -9.81 -8.50
CA ILE A 126 -17.25 -10.75 -7.74
C ILE A 126 -15.80 -10.26 -7.69
N ALA A 127 -15.26 -9.76 -8.81
CA ALA A 127 -13.90 -9.22 -8.86
C ALA A 127 -13.72 -8.00 -7.94
N ILE A 128 -14.69 -7.08 -7.90
CA ILE A 128 -14.70 -5.94 -6.97
C ILE A 128 -14.63 -6.43 -5.51
N ILE A 129 -15.46 -7.42 -5.15
CA ILE A 129 -15.50 -7.96 -3.79
C ILE A 129 -14.16 -8.61 -3.42
N ILE A 130 -13.55 -9.36 -4.34
CA ILE A 130 -12.23 -9.96 -4.15
C ILE A 130 -11.18 -8.87 -3.93
N ILE A 131 -11.19 -7.81 -4.74
CA ILE A 131 -10.28 -6.66 -4.58
C ILE A 131 -10.46 -6.03 -3.19
N LEU A 132 -11.69 -5.85 -2.72
CA LEU A 132 -11.97 -5.32 -1.39
C LEU A 132 -11.39 -6.21 -0.28
N ILE A 133 -11.59 -7.53 -0.37
CA ILE A 133 -11.05 -8.49 0.60
C ILE A 133 -9.52 -8.40 0.64
N VAL A 134 -8.86 -8.33 -0.51
CA VAL A 134 -7.41 -8.18 -0.61
C VAL A 134 -6.95 -6.87 0.03
N ILE A 135 -7.64 -5.76 -0.24
CA ILE A 135 -7.32 -4.45 0.37
C ILE A 135 -7.44 -4.50 1.89
N ILE A 136 -8.55 -5.05 2.42
CA ILE A 136 -8.77 -5.17 3.88
C ILE A 136 -7.69 -6.05 4.51
N PHE A 137 -7.39 -7.19 3.89
CA PHE A 137 -6.34 -8.09 4.35
C PHE A 137 -4.97 -7.41 4.41
N LEU A 138 -4.58 -6.70 3.35
CA LEU A 138 -3.33 -5.94 3.29
C LEU A 138 -3.25 -4.90 4.41
N ILE A 139 -4.31 -4.12 4.60
CA ILE A 139 -4.37 -3.09 5.65
C ILE A 139 -4.24 -3.73 7.05
N TYR A 140 -4.97 -4.81 7.31
CA TYR A 140 -4.94 -5.48 8.61
C TYR A 140 -3.56 -6.06 8.93
N TRP A 141 -2.99 -6.79 7.97
CA TRP A 141 -1.66 -7.39 8.12
C TRP A 141 -0.58 -6.32 8.38
N LEU A 142 -0.61 -5.22 7.63
CA LEU A 142 0.28 -4.07 7.81
C LEU A 142 0.12 -3.38 9.15
N ASN A 143 -1.12 -3.13 9.58
CA ASN A 143 -1.36 -2.41 10.84
C ASN A 143 -0.82 -3.19 12.03
N ASN A 144 -1.04 -4.51 12.05
CA ASN A 144 -0.47 -5.40 13.05
C ASN A 144 1.07 -5.38 13.03
N TYR A 145 1.65 -5.40 11.83
CA TYR A 145 3.10 -5.36 11.67
C TYR A 145 3.72 -4.06 12.18
N TYR A 146 3.17 -2.91 11.80
CA TYR A 146 3.66 -1.60 12.23
C TYR A 146 3.59 -1.44 13.75
N ASN A 147 2.50 -1.91 14.36
CA ASN A 147 2.35 -1.88 15.81
C ASN A 147 3.37 -2.79 16.51
N SER A 148 3.79 -3.89 15.88
CA SER A 148 4.85 -4.75 16.41
C SER A 148 6.21 -4.04 16.37
N ILE A 149 6.57 -3.39 15.26
CA ILE A 149 7.82 -2.60 15.18
C ILE A 149 7.80 -1.47 16.21
N LYS A 150 6.72 -0.69 16.26
CA LYS A 150 6.64 0.49 17.16
C LYS A 150 6.90 0.11 18.62
N LYS A 151 6.35 -1.02 19.08
CA LYS A 151 6.60 -1.53 20.44
C LYS A 151 8.06 -1.87 20.68
N ILE A 152 8.75 -2.43 19.70
CA ILE A 152 10.17 -2.77 19.80
C ILE A 152 11.03 -1.50 19.79
N ASP A 153 10.72 -0.53 18.93
CA ASP A 153 11.42 0.76 18.89
C ASP A 153 11.25 1.53 20.20
N GLU A 154 10.04 1.53 20.76
CA GLU A 154 9.76 2.14 22.06
C GLU A 154 10.54 1.47 23.20
N PHE A 155 10.62 0.14 23.19
CA PHE A 155 11.45 -0.63 24.12
C PHE A 155 12.95 -0.29 24.00
N ASN A 156 13.47 -0.24 22.77
CA ASN A 156 14.87 0.08 22.50
C ASN A 156 15.21 1.51 22.92
N ASN A 157 14.37 2.49 22.58
CA ASN A 157 14.56 3.89 22.96
C ASN A 157 14.51 4.07 24.47
N THR A 158 13.58 3.41 25.16
CA THR A 158 13.50 3.46 26.62
C THR A 158 14.75 2.86 27.26
N THR A 159 15.26 1.76 26.70
CA THR A 159 16.48 1.10 27.18
C THR A 159 17.71 1.96 26.95
N LEU A 160 17.84 2.55 25.76
CA LEU A 160 18.93 3.48 25.42
C LEU A 160 18.92 4.70 26.34
N ASN A 161 17.74 5.27 26.60
CA ASN A 161 17.59 6.41 27.50
C ASN A 161 18.04 6.06 28.92
N ARG A 162 17.66 4.88 29.43
CA ARG A 162 18.12 4.37 30.73
C ARG A 162 19.65 4.24 30.78
N PHE A 163 20.27 3.68 29.74
CA PHE A 163 21.73 3.59 29.67
C PHE A 163 22.41 4.96 29.59
N SER A 164 21.86 5.90 28.82
CA SER A 164 22.38 7.26 28.73
C SER A 164 22.33 7.99 30.08
N ILE A 165 21.24 7.82 30.84
CA ILE A 165 21.09 8.40 32.17
C ILE A 165 22.13 7.80 33.13
N LEU A 166 22.31 6.48 33.10
CA LEU A 166 23.31 5.79 33.94
C LEU A 166 24.74 6.22 33.60
N LEU A 167 25.06 6.35 32.32
CA LEU A 167 26.38 6.77 31.85
C LEU A 167 26.67 8.23 32.26
N ASN A 168 25.71 9.14 32.05
CA ASN A 168 25.84 10.53 32.47
C ASN A 168 25.98 10.65 33.99
N LYS A 169 25.23 9.85 34.76
CA LYS A 169 25.36 9.80 36.22
C LYS A 169 26.76 9.32 36.64
N HIS A 170 27.33 8.33 35.96
CA HIS A 170 28.66 7.81 36.26
C HIS A 170 29.77 8.80 35.88
N ASN A 171 29.64 9.51 34.76
CA ASN A 171 30.61 10.56 34.39
C ASN A 171 30.60 11.71 35.40
N LYS A 172 29.42 12.11 35.88
CA LYS A 172 29.29 13.17 36.89
C LYS A 172 29.99 12.83 38.21
N ILE A 173 29.88 11.57 38.66
CA ILE A 173 30.57 11.08 39.86
C ILE A 173 32.09 11.13 39.71
N LYS A 174 32.64 10.93 38.50
CA LYS A 174 34.08 11.00 38.23
C LYS A 174 34.63 12.42 38.11
N GLU A 175 33.79 13.42 37.83
CA GLU A 175 34.18 14.83 37.78
C GLU A 175 34.18 15.47 39.18
N ASP A 176 33.46 14.88 40.14
CA ASP A 176 33.34 15.32 41.53
C ASP A 176 34.38 14.66 42.48
N GLU A 177 35.23 13.74 41.98
CA GLU A 177 36.40 13.14 42.66
C GLU A 177 37.71 13.84 42.28
#